data_AF-A0A369A5I1-F1
#
_entry.id   AF-A0A369A5I1-F1
#
_cell.length_a   1.000
_cell.length_b   1.000
_cell.length_c   1.000
_cell.angle_alpha   90.00
_cell.angle_beta   90.00
_cell.angle_gamma   90.00
#
_symmetry.space_group_name_H-M   'P 1'
#
loop_
_entity.id
_entity.type
_entity.pdbx_description
1 polymer ?
#
loop_
_entity_poly.entity_id
_entity_poly.type
_entity_poly.pdbx_seq_one_letter_code
_entity_poly.pdbx_strand_id
1 'polypeptide(L)'
;MQWRQGDVLIESIPEDELKGKEANSNLLVRGEGRYHGHYATGNVTVLSDGSEIFLRVHSKAQIEHLHTQTLLFTGEHAPIDLPKGTYRIIRQREYNPYLKAIELIQD
;
A
#
# COMPACT_ATOMS: atom_id res chain seq x y z
N MET A 1 1.16 7.54 -13.31
CA MET A 1 2.18 7.97 -12.32
C MET A 1 2.27 6.92 -11.22
N GLN A 2 3.45 6.67 -10.67
CA GLN A 2 3.67 5.63 -9.66
C GLN A 2 4.41 6.18 -8.44
N TRP A 3 4.08 5.65 -7.27
CA TRP A 3 4.75 5.94 -5.99
C TRP A 3 5.05 4.63 -5.27
N ARG A 4 6.09 4.62 -4.44
CA ARG A 4 6.54 3.41 -3.73
C ARG A 4 6.79 3.69 -2.25
N GLN A 5 6.27 2.82 -1.38
CA GLN A 5 6.51 2.82 0.05
C GLN A 5 6.80 1.38 0.50
N GLY A 6 8.07 0.99 0.57
CA GLY A 6 8.46 -0.38 1.00
C GLY A 6 7.79 -1.47 0.17
N ASP A 7 6.88 -2.21 0.82
CA ASP A 7 6.12 -3.34 0.29
C ASP A 7 4.89 -2.93 -0.54
N VAL A 8 4.73 -1.64 -0.84
CA VAL A 8 3.58 -1.12 -1.58
C VAL A 8 4.00 -0.25 -2.75
N LEU A 9 3.44 -0.54 -3.91
CA LEU A 9 3.43 0.31 -5.09
C LEU A 9 2.02 0.88 -5.27
N ILE A 10 1.93 2.19 -5.41
CA ILE A 10 0.70 2.93 -5.71
C ILE A 10 0.78 3.34 -7.17
N GLU A 11 -0.18 2.90 -7.97
CA GLU A 11 -0.26 3.23 -9.38
C GLU A 11 -1.52 4.04 -9.65
N SER A 12 -1.39 5.19 -10.32
CA SER A 12 -2.56 5.93 -10.80
C SER A 12 -3.16 5.21 -12.00
N ILE A 13 -4.46 4.97 -11.92
CA ILE A 13 -5.27 4.29 -12.93
C ILE A 13 -6.42 5.21 -13.38
N PRO A 14 -7.01 5.03 -14.57
CA PRO A 14 -8.23 5.72 -14.95
C PRO A 14 -9.45 5.23 -14.15
N GLU A 15 -10.52 6.03 -14.11
CA GLU A 15 -11.68 5.77 -13.26
C GLU A 15 -12.48 4.53 -13.69
N ASP A 16 -12.46 4.17 -14.98
CA ASP A 16 -13.13 2.98 -15.51
C ASP A 16 -12.48 1.66 -15.06
N GLU A 17 -11.23 1.70 -14.59
CA GLU A 17 -10.54 0.53 -14.02
C GLU A 17 -10.85 0.31 -12.54
N LEU A 18 -11.54 1.26 -11.89
CA LEU A 18 -11.89 1.18 -10.48
C LEU A 18 -12.93 0.08 -10.23
N LYS A 19 -12.61 -0.86 -9.33
CA LYS A 19 -13.46 -2.01 -9.02
C LYS A 19 -13.58 -2.23 -7.53
N GLY A 20 -14.52 -3.11 -7.15
CA GLY A 20 -14.73 -3.52 -5.78
C GLY A 20 -15.80 -2.70 -5.05
N LYS A 21 -15.99 -3.04 -3.78
CA LYS A 21 -16.92 -2.37 -2.86
C LYS A 21 -16.14 -1.59 -1.83
N GLU A 22 -16.77 -0.57 -1.25
CA GLU A 22 -16.15 0.20 -0.17
C GLU A 22 -15.75 -0.73 0.98
N ALA A 23 -14.48 -0.65 1.37
CA ALA A 23 -13.94 -1.41 2.48
C ALA A 23 -14.12 -0.62 3.78
N ASN A 24 -14.51 -1.30 4.86
CA ASN A 24 -14.63 -0.70 6.18
C ASN A 24 -13.27 -0.45 6.88
N SER A 25 -12.17 -0.63 6.17
CA SER A 25 -10.82 -0.58 6.71
C SER A 25 -9.93 0.30 5.85
N ASN A 26 -9.16 1.16 6.51
CA ASN A 26 -8.15 2.00 5.88
C ASN A 26 -6.80 1.29 5.70
N LEU A 27 -6.65 0.08 6.28
CA LEU A 27 -5.48 -0.76 6.09
C LEU A 27 -5.48 -1.30 4.66
N LEU A 28 -4.45 -0.95 3.90
CA LEU A 28 -4.26 -1.38 2.51
C LEU A 28 -3.45 -2.67 2.48
N VAL A 29 -2.25 -2.65 3.05
CA VAL A 29 -1.34 -3.79 3.02
C VAL A 29 -0.72 -3.92 4.38
N ARG A 30 -0.73 -5.13 4.95
CA ARG A 30 0.15 -5.47 6.07
C ARG A 30 1.53 -5.73 5.49
N GLY A 31 2.55 -5.05 6.02
CA GLY A 31 3.92 -5.27 5.58
C GLY A 31 4.39 -6.68 5.93
N GLU A 32 5.52 -7.09 5.34
CA GLU A 32 6.08 -8.42 5.58
C GLU A 32 6.70 -8.55 6.99
N GLY A 33 7.16 -7.43 7.56
CA GLY A 33 7.59 -7.33 8.94
C GLY A 33 6.45 -7.51 9.95
N ARG A 34 6.80 -7.91 11.18
CA ARG A 34 5.83 -7.90 12.27
C ARG A 34 5.56 -6.44 12.67
N TYR A 35 4.28 -6.11 12.80
CA TYR A 35 3.77 -4.90 13.44
C TYR A 35 3.64 -3.61 12.61
N HIS A 36 3.79 -3.62 11.29
CA HIS A 36 3.48 -2.43 10.48
C HIS A 36 2.53 -2.70 9.31
N GLY A 37 1.89 -1.64 8.84
CA GLY A 37 0.98 -1.66 7.69
C GLY A 37 0.91 -0.31 7.00
N HIS A 38 0.40 -0.34 5.78
CA HIS A 38 0.18 0.85 4.96
C HIS A 38 -1.28 1.24 5.05
N TYR A 39 -1.53 2.48 5.45
CA TYR A 39 -2.87 3.00 5.71
C TYR A 39 -3.17 4.18 4.81
N ALA A 40 -4.39 4.23 4.28
CA ALA A 40 -4.90 5.41 3.60
C ALA A 40 -5.54 6.37 4.62
N THR A 41 -5.11 7.63 4.66
CA THR A 41 -5.68 8.67 5.52
C THR A 41 -6.04 9.92 4.71
N GLY A 42 -6.91 10.77 5.26
CA GLY A 42 -7.45 11.94 4.57
C GLY A 42 -8.79 11.66 3.86
N ASN A 43 -9.04 12.38 2.76
CA ASN A 43 -10.33 12.32 2.05
C ASN A 43 -10.27 11.29 0.90
N VAL A 44 -10.37 10.02 1.29
CA VAL A 44 -10.21 8.87 0.40
C VAL A 44 -11.20 7.77 0.74
N THR A 45 -11.71 7.12 -0.31
CA THR A 45 -12.50 5.89 -0.20
C THR A 45 -11.62 4.70 -0.60
N VAL A 46 -11.53 3.71 0.28
CA VAL A 46 -10.86 2.44 -0.02
C VAL A 46 -11.88 1.47 -0.61
N LEU A 47 -11.53 0.85 -1.73
CA LEU A 47 -12.35 -0.13 -2.43
C LEU A 47 -11.59 -1.44 -2.51
N SER A 48 -12.30 -2.57 -2.38
CA SER A 48 -11.72 -3.88 -2.59
C SER A 48 -12.71 -4.84 -3.24
N ASP A 49 -12.20 -5.66 -4.16
CA ASP A 49 -12.93 -6.77 -4.76
C ASP A 49 -12.60 -8.13 -4.11
N GLY A 50 -11.82 -8.12 -3.02
CA GLY A 50 -11.35 -9.31 -2.30
C GLY A 50 -9.94 -9.78 -2.70
N SER A 51 -9.45 -9.43 -3.89
CA SER A 51 -8.07 -9.73 -4.31
C SER A 51 -7.23 -8.46 -4.41
N GLU A 52 -7.84 -7.38 -4.85
CA GLU A 52 -7.19 -6.12 -5.14
C GLU A 52 -7.75 -4.99 -4.27
N ILE A 53 -6.95 -3.94 -4.13
CA ILE A 53 -7.31 -2.76 -3.37
C ILE A 53 -7.12 -1.55 -4.27
N PHE A 54 -8.16 -0.73 -4.31
CA PHE A 54 -8.20 0.51 -5.06
C PHE A 54 -8.50 1.68 -4.12
N LEU A 55 -8.06 2.87 -4.52
CA LEU A 55 -8.34 4.11 -3.81
C LEU A 55 -9.03 5.08 -4.75
N ARG A 56 -10.07 5.74 -4.24
CA ARG A 56 -10.63 6.96 -4.83
C ARG A 56 -10.33 8.12 -3.90
N VAL A 57 -9.40 8.99 -4.28
CA VAL A 57 -9.04 10.19 -3.53
C VAL A 57 -9.91 11.34 -4.05
N HIS A 58 -10.73 11.93 -3.17
CA HIS A 58 -11.67 12.98 -3.58
C HIS A 58 -11.05 14.38 -3.56
N SER A 59 -10.07 14.62 -2.69
CA SER A 59 -9.35 15.91 -2.61
C SER A 59 -7.85 15.74 -2.35
N LYS A 60 -7.47 15.26 -1.17
CA LYS A 60 -6.10 14.92 -0.77
C LYS A 60 -6.12 13.73 0.18
N ALA A 61 -5.16 12.85 0.01
CA ALA A 61 -4.95 11.71 0.87
C ALA A 61 -3.45 11.48 1.12
N GLN A 62 -3.15 10.70 2.15
CA GLN A 62 -1.81 10.25 2.43
C GLN A 62 -1.79 8.73 2.58
N ILE A 63 -0.69 8.12 2.13
CA ILE A 63 -0.39 6.73 2.48
C ILE A 63 0.67 6.74 3.58
N GLU A 64 0.26 6.28 4.76
CA GLU A 64 1.08 6.30 5.96
C GLU A 64 1.54 4.89 6.33
N HIS A 65 2.78 4.79 6.78
CA HIS A 65 3.36 3.54 7.29
C HIS A 65 3.26 3.54 8.82
N LEU A 66 2.27 2.81 9.33
CA LEU A 66 1.88 2.86 10.73
C LEU A 66 2.00 1.49 11.39
N HIS A 67 2.20 1.52 12.70
CA HIS A 67 2.20 0.31 13.51
C HIS A 67 0.79 -0.27 13.58
N THR A 68 0.61 -1.56 13.30
CA THR A 68 -0.72 -2.15 13.09
C THR A 68 -1.62 -2.18 14.32
N GLN A 69 -1.04 -2.05 15.52
CA GLN A 69 -1.78 -2.06 16.78
C GLN A 69 -1.98 -0.67 17.39
N THR A 70 -0.99 0.22 17.25
CA THR A 70 -0.99 1.53 17.91
C THR A 70 -1.36 2.65 16.94
N LEU A 71 -1.31 2.38 15.63
CA LEU A 71 -1.47 3.34 14.54
C LEU A 71 -0.49 4.52 14.64
N LEU A 72 0.59 4.37 15.40
CA LEU A 72 1.68 5.33 15.47
C LEU A 72 2.63 5.12 14.30
N PHE A 73 3.25 6.21 13.85
CA PHE A 73 4.29 6.16 12.83
C PHE A 73 5.45 5.26 13.26
N THR A 74 5.88 4.35 12.39
CA THR A 74 6.95 3.37 12.68
C THR A 74 8.35 3.97 12.54
N GLY A 75 8.51 5.08 11.84
CA GLY A 75 9.82 5.69 11.56
C GLY A 75 10.51 5.18 10.29
N GLU A 76 9.93 4.21 9.57
CA GLU A 76 10.61 3.57 8.43
C GLU A 76 10.35 4.27 7.09
N HIS A 77 9.13 4.74 6.83
CA HIS A 77 8.78 5.33 5.54
C HIS A 77 7.99 6.62 5.67
N ALA A 78 8.47 7.71 5.06
CA ALA A 78 7.73 8.97 5.02
C ALA A 78 6.33 8.77 4.40
N PRO A 79 5.31 9.52 4.85
CA PRO A 79 4.00 9.55 4.21
C PRO A 79 4.10 9.94 2.74
N ILE A 80 3.25 9.35 1.90
CA ILE A 80 3.14 9.69 0.49
C ILE A 80 1.87 10.50 0.27
N ASP A 81 2.03 11.76 -0.14
CA ASP A 81 0.89 12.59 -0.55
C ASP A 81 0.32 12.13 -1.90
N LEU A 82 -0.97 11.84 -1.90
CA LEU A 82 -1.74 11.52 -3.09
C LEU A 82 -2.71 12.66 -3.43
N PRO A 83 -2.62 13.24 -4.64
CA PRO A 83 -3.61 14.19 -5.11
C PRO A 83 -4.96 13.51 -5.40
N LYS A 84 -5.98 14.30 -5.73
CA LYS A 84 -7.26 13.78 -6.22
C LYS A 84 -7.03 12.86 -7.43
N GLY A 85 -7.64 11.68 -7.40
CA GLY A 85 -7.50 10.69 -8.46
C GLY A 85 -7.88 9.28 -8.02
N THR A 86 -7.66 8.34 -8.93
CA THR A 86 -7.94 6.92 -8.74
C THR A 86 -6.64 6.13 -8.80
N TYR A 87 -6.47 5.20 -7.86
CA TYR A 87 -5.22 4.47 -7.68
C TYR A 87 -5.46 2.98 -7.43
N ARG A 88 -4.54 2.17 -7.91
CA ARG A 88 -4.40 0.75 -7.59
C ARG A 88 -3.27 0.56 -6.59
N ILE A 89 -3.50 -0.28 -5.59
CA ILE A 89 -2.52 -0.64 -4.58
C ILE A 89 -1.99 -2.04 -4.91
N ILE A 90 -0.70 -2.10 -5.19
CA ILE A 90 -0.02 -3.34 -5.57
C ILE A 90 0.94 -3.69 -4.44
N ARG A 91 0.73 -4.86 -3.82
CA ARG A 91 1.68 -5.41 -2.85
C ARG A 91 2.95 -5.84 -3.58
N GLN A 92 4.08 -5.36 -3.10
CA GLN A 92 5.41 -5.79 -3.52
C GLN A 92 5.97 -6.78 -2.52
N ARG A 93 6.81 -7.69 -3.01
CA ARG A 93 7.62 -8.55 -2.16
C ARG A 93 8.85 -7.77 -1.70
N GLU A 94 9.09 -7.77 -0.40
CA GLU A 94 10.29 -7.26 0.23
C GLU A 94 11.50 -7.99 -0.37
N TYR A 95 12.49 -7.21 -0.80
CA TYR A 95 13.72 -7.77 -1.33
C TYR A 95 14.49 -8.44 -0.19
N ASN A 96 14.54 -9.76 -0.19
CA ASN A 96 15.37 -10.53 0.74
C ASN A 96 16.74 -10.84 0.07
N PRO A 97 17.84 -10.19 0.48
CA PRO A 97 19.15 -10.38 -0.14
C PRO A 97 19.70 -11.81 0.04
N TYR A 98 19.22 -12.57 1.02
CA TYR A 98 19.68 -13.93 1.29
C TYR A 98 18.99 -15.01 0.45
N LEU A 99 17.84 -14.71 -0.18
CA LEU A 99 17.17 -15.67 -1.07
C LEU A 99 18.02 -15.98 -2.31
N LYS A 100 18.72 -14.99 -2.88
CA LYS A 100 19.64 -15.22 -4.01
C LYS A 100 20.88 -16.04 -3.62
N ALA A 101 21.32 -15.96 -2.36
CA ALA A 101 22.49 -16.71 -1.90
C ALA A 101 22.19 -18.22 -1.80
N ILE A 102 20.96 -18.60 -1.50
CA ILE A 102 20.55 -20.02 -1.42
C ILE A 102 20.45 -20.65 -2.82
N GLU A 103 20.05 -19.90 -3.85
CA GLU A 103 20.04 -20.37 -5.25
C GLU A 103 21.45 -20.58 -5.81
N LEU A 104 22.48 -19.96 -5.25
CA LEU A 104 23.88 -20.07 -5.69
C LEU A 104 24.67 -21.20 -5.00
N ILE A 105 24.09 -21.87 -4.00
CA ILE A 105 24.77 -22.93 -3.21
C ILE A 105 24.26 -24.34 -3.58
N GLN A 106 23.37 -24.46 -4.58
CA GLN A 106 23.04 -25.75 -5.19
C GLN A 106 23.88 -25.96 -6.46
N ASP A 107 25.16 -26.29 -6.29
CA ASP A 107 25.99 -26.98 -7.28
C ASP A 107 26.79 -28.09 -6.58
#